data_AF-A0A0N5BJD4-F1
#
_entry.id   AF-A0A0N5BJD4-F1
#
_cell.length_a   1.000
_cell.length_b   1.000
_cell.length_c   1.000
_cell.angle_alpha   90.00
_cell.angle_beta   90.00
_cell.angle_gamma   90.00
#
_symmetry.space_group_name_H-M   'P 1'
#
loop_
_entity.id
_entity.type
_entity.pdbx_description
1 polymer ?
#
loop_
_entity_poly.entity_id
_entity_poly.type
_entity_poly.pdbx_seq_one_letter_code
_entity_poly.pdbx_strand_id
1 'polypeptide(L)'
;MTLSCQYIFLCSYHIFYNSFIVYHNFKKKSIFQHTCAKLNTIDMYINEIVILSLFFFNIFRYFKVIKQRLPNKFVMSVIVIILLFPPLYFVFGQVFELKLRYTKNMICIYGIASNLPLYKFFETENLIVLAILPLISFALNYYIFWKLKNIRNRHLVSKESFNESKHLFISITIQSIFPFICQVPTVIALLYYSFYQTMPLGLNILVQFLHYAGQGICIFLSLITINHFREMMKRDMLCKWTRN
;
A
#
# COMPACT_ATOMS: atom_id res chain seq x y z
N MET A 1 10.82 6.86 -11.53
CA MET A 1 10.04 8.10 -11.36
C MET A 1 8.80 7.94 -10.49
N THR A 2 7.61 7.56 -10.99
CA THR A 2 6.36 7.70 -10.20
C THR A 2 6.29 6.82 -8.96
N LEU A 3 6.66 5.53 -9.06
CA LEU A 3 6.56 4.59 -7.95
C LEU A 3 7.50 4.97 -6.78
N SER A 4 8.75 5.36 -7.07
CA SER A 4 9.72 5.75 -6.04
C SER A 4 9.30 7.02 -5.29
N CYS A 5 8.78 8.03 -5.99
CA CYS A 5 8.25 9.22 -5.34
C CYS A 5 7.05 8.89 -4.45
N GLN A 6 6.14 8.00 -4.90
CA GLN A 6 5.02 7.52 -4.07
C GLN A 6 5.52 6.84 -2.80
N TYR A 7 6.55 5.99 -2.90
CA TYR A 7 7.13 5.31 -1.75
C TYR A 7 7.81 6.27 -0.76
N ILE A 8 8.59 7.24 -1.26
CA ILE A 8 9.22 8.25 -0.40
C ILE A 8 8.14 9.06 0.33
N PHE A 9 7.11 9.51 -0.39
CA PHE A 9 6.00 10.25 0.19
C PHE A 9 5.26 9.43 1.24
N LEU A 10 4.92 8.18 0.94
CA LEU A 10 4.29 7.24 1.88
C LEU A 10 5.15 7.05 3.13
N CYS A 11 6.45 6.80 2.97
CA CYS A 11 7.39 6.68 4.09
C CYS A 11 7.42 7.94 4.96
N SER A 12 7.59 9.11 4.35
CA SER A 12 7.65 10.37 5.07
C SER A 12 6.35 10.62 5.84
N TYR A 13 5.21 10.32 5.22
CA TYR A 13 3.91 10.46 5.85
C TYR A 13 3.72 9.46 7.02
N HIS A 14 4.05 8.18 6.82
CA HIS A 14 4.01 7.17 7.88
C HIS A 14 4.92 7.54 9.06
N ILE A 15 6.16 7.99 8.80
CA ILE A 15 7.08 8.41 9.86
C ILE A 15 6.52 9.60 10.62
N PHE A 16 5.98 10.59 9.90
CA PHE A 16 5.33 11.75 10.50
C PHE A 16 4.16 11.35 11.40
N TYR A 17 3.24 10.54 10.87
CA TYR A 17 2.04 10.11 11.60
C TYR A 17 2.38 9.28 12.85
N ASN A 18 3.29 8.31 12.73
CA ASN A 18 3.75 7.52 13.88
C ASN A 18 4.48 8.38 14.91
N SER A 19 5.34 9.30 14.47
CA SER A 19 6.02 10.24 15.37
C SER A 19 5.03 11.14 16.12
N PHE A 20 3.96 11.56 15.46
CA PHE A 20 2.86 12.32 16.07
C PHE A 20 2.17 11.53 17.19
N ILE A 21 1.82 10.26 16.95
CA ILE A 21 1.21 9.39 17.97
C ILE A 21 2.16 9.18 19.16
N VAL A 22 3.41 8.81 18.88
CA VAL A 22 4.42 8.53 19.93
C VAL A 22 4.69 9.77 20.77
N TYR A 23 4.83 10.94 20.15
CA TYR A 23 5.06 12.21 20.84
C TYR A 23 3.95 12.52 21.85
N HIS A 24 2.69 12.41 21.43
CA HIS A 24 1.56 12.69 22.31
C HIS A 24 1.42 11.68 23.44
N ASN A 25 1.64 10.39 23.16
CA ASN A 25 1.66 9.34 24.17
C ASN A 25 2.77 9.57 25.21
N PHE A 26 3.98 9.93 24.78
CA PHE A 26 5.11 10.17 25.67
C PHE A 26 4.91 11.42 26.55
N LYS A 27 4.36 12.50 25.97
CA LYS A 27 4.08 13.74 26.70
C LYS A 27 2.80 13.68 27.56
N LYS A 28 2.07 12.56 27.57
CA LYS A 28 0.75 12.39 28.21
C LYS A 28 -0.23 13.52 27.85
N LYS A 29 -0.05 14.13 26.67
CA LYS A 29 -0.93 15.20 26.18
C LYS A 29 -2.12 14.55 25.50
N SER A 30 -3.31 15.11 25.73
CA SER A 30 -4.48 14.70 24.96
C SER A 30 -4.20 14.87 23.46
N ILE A 31 -4.37 13.79 22.71
CA ILE A 31 -4.35 13.85 21.26
C ILE A 31 -5.63 14.57 20.85
N PHE A 32 -5.53 15.55 19.95
CA PHE A 32 -6.73 16.09 19.31
C PHE A 32 -7.31 14.99 18.42
N GLN A 33 -8.31 14.29 18.97
CA GLN A 33 -8.81 13.02 18.45
C GLN A 33 -9.28 13.14 16.99
N HIS A 34 -9.83 14.30 16.63
CA HIS A 34 -10.31 14.61 15.29
C HIS A 34 -9.17 14.68 14.26
N THR A 35 -8.07 15.36 14.62
CA THR A 35 -6.88 15.43 13.77
C THR A 35 -6.25 14.06 13.61
N CYS A 36 -6.15 13.30 14.70
CA CYS A 36 -5.61 11.94 14.66
C CYS A 36 -6.42 11.04 13.73
N ALA A 37 -7.76 11.07 13.83
CA ALA A 37 -8.63 10.26 12.99
C ALA A 37 -8.47 10.62 11.50
N LYS A 38 -8.37 11.92 11.15
CA LYS A 38 -8.10 12.35 9.77
C LYS A 38 -6.72 11.92 9.27
N LEU A 39 -5.69 12.07 10.10
CA LEU A 39 -4.34 11.64 9.74
C LEU A 39 -4.27 10.13 9.50
N ASN A 40 -4.96 9.33 10.32
CA ASN A 40 -5.10 7.88 10.14
C ASN A 40 -5.77 7.52 8.81
N THR A 41 -6.88 8.19 8.48
CA THR A 41 -7.59 8.00 7.21
C THR A 41 -6.68 8.26 6.02
N ILE A 42 -5.95 9.39 6.04
CA ILE A 42 -5.03 9.75 4.96
C ILE A 42 -3.90 8.71 4.87
N ASP A 43 -3.36 8.26 6.00
CA ASP A 43 -2.31 7.24 6.06
C ASP A 43 -2.73 5.94 5.35
N MET A 44 -3.91 5.42 5.73
CA MET A 44 -4.49 4.23 5.14
C MET A 44 -4.70 4.39 3.62
N TYR A 45 -5.16 5.56 3.18
CA TYR A 45 -5.42 5.82 1.76
C TYR A 45 -4.13 5.91 0.92
N ILE A 46 -3.08 6.55 1.42
CA ILE A 46 -1.80 6.61 0.70
C ILE A 46 -1.23 5.19 0.55
N ASN A 47 -1.36 4.34 1.57
CA ASN A 47 -0.94 2.94 1.49
C ASN A 47 -1.73 2.17 0.41
N GLU A 48 -3.03 2.38 0.32
CA GLU A 48 -3.87 1.77 -0.71
C GLU A 48 -3.46 2.18 -2.14
N ILE A 49 -3.14 3.46 -2.36
CA ILE A 49 -2.63 3.95 -3.65
C ILE A 49 -1.36 3.17 -4.06
N VAL A 50 -0.47 2.87 -3.11
CA VAL A 50 0.75 2.13 -3.39
C VAL A 50 0.44 0.68 -3.77
N ILE A 51 -0.47 0.02 -3.06
CA ILE A 51 -0.92 -1.34 -3.39
C ILE A 51 -1.55 -1.40 -4.80
N LEU A 52 -2.43 -0.45 -5.13
CA LEU A 52 -3.03 -0.34 -6.46
C LEU A 52 -1.98 -0.07 -7.54
N SER A 53 -1.02 0.81 -7.28
CA SER A 53 0.05 1.15 -8.22
C SER A 53 0.91 -0.08 -8.56
N LEU A 54 1.23 -0.92 -7.58
CA LEU A 54 1.93 -2.19 -7.79
C LEU A 54 1.11 -3.16 -8.64
N PHE A 55 -0.18 -3.28 -8.37
CA PHE A 55 -1.08 -4.14 -9.15
C PHE A 55 -1.14 -3.71 -10.61
N PHE A 56 -1.31 -2.41 -10.89
CA PHE A 56 -1.30 -1.88 -12.26
C PHE A 56 0.04 -2.04 -12.96
N PHE A 57 1.15 -1.87 -12.23
CA PHE A 57 2.49 -2.13 -12.76
C PHE A 57 2.63 -3.59 -13.21
N ASN A 58 2.11 -4.53 -12.42
CA ASN A 58 2.08 -5.95 -12.74
C ASN A 58 1.23 -6.26 -13.98
N ILE A 59 0.04 -5.65 -14.11
CA ILE A 59 -0.78 -5.76 -15.35
C ILE A 59 0.02 -5.25 -16.55
N PHE A 60 0.60 -4.06 -16.46
CA PHE A 60 1.39 -3.49 -17.56
C PHE A 60 2.53 -4.42 -17.97
N ARG A 61 3.24 -4.98 -16.98
CA ARG A 61 4.32 -5.94 -17.21
C ARG A 61 3.80 -7.22 -17.86
N TYR A 62 2.66 -7.74 -17.46
CA TYR A 62 2.03 -8.90 -18.11
C TYR A 62 1.82 -8.65 -19.60
N PHE A 63 1.22 -7.50 -19.96
CA PHE A 63 0.96 -7.17 -21.37
C PHE A 63 2.27 -7.00 -22.16
N LYS A 64 3.23 -6.25 -21.60
CA LYS A 64 4.51 -5.99 -22.26
C LYS A 64 5.36 -7.25 -22.43
N VAL A 65 5.46 -8.09 -21.39
CA VAL A 65 6.38 -9.23 -21.36
C VAL A 65 5.77 -10.49 -21.99
N ILE A 66 4.50 -10.80 -21.68
CA ILE A 66 3.85 -12.04 -22.12
C ILE A 66 3.13 -11.86 -23.43
N LYS A 67 2.38 -10.75 -23.59
CA LYS A 67 1.60 -10.48 -24.79
C LYS A 67 2.35 -9.65 -25.84
N GLN A 68 3.55 -9.16 -25.52
CA GLN A 68 4.38 -8.31 -26.38
C GLN A 68 3.61 -7.13 -26.99
N ARG A 69 2.62 -6.61 -26.27
CA ARG A 69 1.76 -5.50 -26.70
C ARG A 69 1.54 -4.53 -25.55
N LEU A 70 1.22 -3.28 -25.87
CA LEU A 70 0.80 -2.32 -24.86
C LEU A 70 -0.65 -2.63 -24.44
N PRO A 71 -0.99 -2.47 -23.15
CA PRO A 71 -2.38 -2.57 -22.71
C PRO A 71 -3.21 -1.45 -23.34
N ASN A 72 -4.50 -1.73 -23.59
CA ASN A 72 -5.43 -0.72 -24.06
C ASN A 72 -5.59 0.36 -22.98
N LYS A 73 -5.16 1.59 -23.28
CA LYS A 73 -5.19 2.72 -22.34
C LYS A 73 -6.60 2.99 -21.80
N PHE A 74 -7.61 2.89 -22.67
CA PHE A 74 -9.01 3.13 -22.26
C PHE A 74 -9.47 2.10 -21.22
N VAL A 75 -9.22 0.82 -21.48
CA VAL A 75 -9.57 -0.26 -20.54
C VAL A 75 -8.84 -0.09 -19.21
N MET A 76 -7.54 0.25 -19.25
CA MET A 76 -6.77 0.51 -18.03
C MET A 76 -7.34 1.68 -17.23
N SER A 77 -7.70 2.79 -17.88
CA SER A 77 -8.32 3.95 -17.22
C SER A 77 -9.65 3.62 -16.57
N VAL A 78 -10.50 2.82 -17.23
CA VAL A 78 -11.79 2.38 -16.66
C VAL A 78 -11.55 1.53 -15.39
N ILE A 79 -10.60 0.58 -15.43
CA ILE A 79 -10.28 -0.26 -14.26
C ILE A 79 -9.73 0.60 -13.12
N VAL A 80 -8.86 1.58 -13.42
CA VAL A 80 -8.33 2.54 -12.43
C VAL A 80 -9.46 3.31 -11.74
N ILE A 81 -10.42 3.83 -12.50
CA ILE A 81 -11.57 4.56 -11.95
C ILE A 81 -12.41 3.64 -11.06
N ILE A 82 -12.72 2.43 -11.51
CA ILE A 82 -13.52 1.46 -10.74
C ILE A 82 -12.82 1.11 -9.41
N LEU A 83 -11.51 0.87 -9.43
CA LEU A 83 -10.77 0.48 -8.22
C LEU A 83 -10.50 1.66 -7.28
N LEU A 84 -10.30 2.88 -7.79
CA LEU A 84 -10.07 4.07 -6.95
C LEU A 84 -11.37 4.73 -6.46
N PHE A 85 -12.52 4.44 -7.07
CA PHE A 85 -13.77 5.09 -6.67
C PHE A 85 -14.20 4.74 -5.23
N PRO A 86 -14.27 3.46 -4.81
CA PRO A 86 -14.62 3.11 -3.43
C PRO A 86 -13.76 3.80 -2.36
N PRO A 87 -12.41 3.79 -2.44
CA PRO A 87 -11.58 4.43 -1.42
C PRO A 87 -11.69 5.96 -1.47
N LEU A 88 -11.82 6.57 -2.66
CA LEU A 88 -12.08 8.00 -2.77
C LEU A 88 -13.40 8.40 -2.10
N TYR A 89 -14.46 7.62 -2.31
CA TYR A 89 -15.76 7.86 -1.67
C TYR A 89 -15.65 7.78 -0.14
N PHE A 90 -14.95 6.75 0.36
CA PHE A 90 -14.71 6.55 1.78
C PHE A 90 -13.94 7.71 2.42
N VAL A 91 -12.80 8.10 1.81
CA VAL A 91 -11.96 9.21 2.31
C VAL A 91 -12.70 10.53 2.25
N PHE A 92 -13.44 10.79 1.16
CA PHE A 92 -14.21 12.03 1.01
C PHE A 92 -15.25 12.19 2.14
N GLY A 93 -15.97 11.12 2.47
CA GLY A 93 -16.93 11.14 3.58
C GLY A 93 -16.31 11.47 4.94
N GLN A 94 -15.09 10.96 5.21
CA GLN A 94 -14.39 11.18 6.48
C GLN A 94 -13.67 12.55 6.55
N VAL A 95 -13.04 13.00 5.46
CA VAL A 95 -12.24 14.25 5.43
C VAL A 95 -13.15 15.48 5.46
N PHE A 96 -14.26 15.44 4.71
CA PHE A 96 -15.24 16.52 4.62
C PHE A 96 -16.37 16.42 5.65
N GLU A 97 -16.27 15.47 6.59
CA GLU A 97 -17.18 15.38 7.74
C GLU A 97 -18.67 15.24 7.36
N LEU A 98 -18.94 14.55 6.25
CA LEU A 98 -20.30 14.37 5.76
C LEU A 98 -21.05 13.36 6.64
N LYS A 99 -22.07 13.82 7.36
CA LYS A 99 -22.91 12.98 8.26
C LYS A 99 -22.09 12.11 9.21
N LEU A 100 -21.24 12.74 10.01
CA LEU A 100 -20.32 12.08 10.93
C LEU A 100 -21.01 11.10 11.89
N ARG A 101 -20.34 9.97 12.11
CA ARG A 101 -20.57 9.05 13.22
C ARG A 101 -19.24 8.76 13.88
N TYR A 102 -19.16 9.00 15.19
CA TYR A 102 -17.98 8.62 15.95
C TYR A 102 -18.05 7.14 16.27
N THR A 103 -17.01 6.41 15.88
CA THR A 103 -16.80 5.02 16.27
C THR A 103 -15.68 4.97 17.28
N LYS A 104 -15.64 3.97 18.16
CA LYS A 104 -14.49 3.80 19.04
C LYS A 104 -13.31 3.35 18.17
N ASN A 105 -12.20 4.06 18.21
CA ASN A 105 -10.98 3.70 17.50
C ASN A 105 -9.85 3.61 18.51
N MET A 106 -9.12 2.52 18.44
CA MET A 106 -8.11 2.19 19.42
C MET A 106 -6.82 3.01 19.25
N ILE A 107 -6.64 3.69 18.10
CA ILE A 107 -5.48 4.57 17.81
C ILE A 107 -5.75 5.98 18.34
N CYS A 108 -6.87 6.56 17.88
CA CYS A 108 -7.22 7.96 18.12
C CYS A 108 -8.30 8.15 19.18
N ILE A 109 -8.59 7.11 19.98
CA ILE A 109 -9.70 6.99 20.95
C ILE A 109 -11.08 6.93 20.27
N TYR A 110 -11.29 7.72 19.22
CA TYR A 110 -12.41 7.56 18.29
C TYR A 110 -11.95 7.62 16.82
N GLY A 111 -12.72 6.96 15.98
CA GLY A 111 -12.62 6.97 14.53
C GLY A 111 -13.74 7.82 13.98
N ILE A 112 -13.51 8.38 12.80
CA ILE A 112 -14.52 9.09 12.06
C ILE A 112 -15.15 8.09 11.09
N ALA A 113 -16.44 7.85 11.19
CA ALA A 113 -17.23 7.16 10.19
C ALA A 113 -18.26 8.12 9.60
N SER A 114 -18.90 7.72 8.51
CA SER A 114 -19.99 8.49 7.91
C SER A 114 -21.27 7.65 7.84
N ASN A 115 -22.40 8.30 8.11
CA ASN A 115 -23.74 7.75 7.90
C ASN A 115 -24.24 7.98 6.46
N LEU A 116 -23.35 8.29 5.51
CA LEU A 116 -23.69 8.34 4.10
C LEU A 116 -24.21 6.97 3.62
N PRO A 117 -25.18 6.97 2.68
CA PRO A 117 -25.57 5.74 2.02
C PRO A 117 -24.34 5.12 1.34
N LEU A 118 -24.28 3.79 1.30
CA LEU A 118 -23.17 3.02 0.73
C LEU A 118 -21.82 3.12 1.48
N TYR A 119 -21.68 3.93 2.53
CA TYR A 119 -20.39 4.06 3.24
C TYR A 119 -19.89 2.71 3.78
N LYS A 120 -20.74 1.99 4.53
CA LYS A 120 -20.41 0.68 5.10
C LYS A 120 -20.11 -0.37 4.01
N PHE A 121 -20.79 -0.26 2.87
CA PHE A 121 -20.56 -1.12 1.72
C PHE A 121 -19.16 -0.90 1.16
N PHE A 122 -18.79 0.35 0.85
CA PHE A 122 -17.46 0.68 0.33
C PHE A 122 -16.33 0.47 1.35
N GLU A 123 -16.60 0.65 2.65
CA GLU A 123 -15.65 0.31 3.71
C GLU A 123 -15.31 -1.19 3.70
N THR A 124 -16.34 -2.04 3.55
CA THR A 124 -16.16 -3.51 3.49
C THR A 124 -15.45 -3.92 2.21
N GLU A 125 -15.87 -3.38 1.06
CA GLU A 125 -15.22 -3.62 -0.23
C GLU A 125 -13.74 -3.21 -0.19
N ASN A 126 -13.40 -2.06 0.41
CA ASN A 126 -12.02 -1.62 0.52
C ASN A 126 -11.17 -2.60 1.35
N LEU A 127 -11.68 -3.08 2.49
CA LEU A 127 -10.98 -4.10 3.30
C LEU A 127 -10.72 -5.39 2.50
N ILE A 128 -11.69 -5.81 1.68
CA ILE A 128 -11.56 -6.99 0.80
C ILE A 128 -10.49 -6.72 -0.26
N VAL A 129 -10.50 -5.57 -0.92
CA VAL A 129 -9.50 -5.18 -1.93
C VAL A 129 -8.10 -5.16 -1.33
N LEU A 130 -7.93 -4.54 -0.15
CA LEU A 130 -6.65 -4.48 0.55
C LEU A 130 -6.09 -5.87 0.90
N ALA A 131 -6.95 -6.85 1.19
CA ALA A 131 -6.53 -8.22 1.48
C ALA A 131 -6.23 -9.03 0.20
N ILE A 132 -7.10 -8.93 -0.82
CA ILE A 132 -7.04 -9.79 -2.00
C ILE A 132 -6.04 -9.27 -3.04
N LEU A 133 -5.96 -7.96 -3.25
CA LEU A 133 -5.17 -7.39 -4.35
C LEU A 133 -3.67 -7.68 -4.23
N PRO A 134 -3.02 -7.64 -3.05
CA PRO A 134 -1.63 -8.07 -2.91
C PRO A 134 -1.41 -9.54 -3.31
N LEU A 135 -2.36 -10.42 -3.02
CA LEU A 135 -2.29 -11.84 -3.39
C LEU A 135 -2.41 -12.03 -4.90
N ILE A 136 -3.36 -11.34 -5.55
CA ILE A 136 -3.49 -11.35 -7.01
C ILE A 136 -2.22 -10.80 -7.67
N SER A 137 -1.70 -9.68 -7.15
CA SER A 137 -0.47 -9.05 -7.62
C SER A 137 0.72 -10.01 -7.53
N PHE A 138 0.86 -10.72 -6.41
CA PHE A 138 1.89 -11.75 -6.24
C PHE A 138 1.72 -12.91 -7.22
N ALA A 139 0.50 -13.45 -7.36
CA ALA A 139 0.22 -14.55 -8.27
C ALA A 139 0.52 -14.19 -9.73
N LEU A 140 0.15 -12.98 -10.16
CA LEU A 140 0.45 -12.48 -11.50
C LEU A 140 1.96 -12.32 -11.71
N ASN A 141 2.67 -11.74 -10.74
CA ASN A 141 4.14 -11.58 -10.80
C ASN A 141 4.85 -12.94 -10.90
N TYR A 142 4.39 -13.93 -10.12
CA TYR A 142 4.90 -15.30 -10.19
C TYR A 142 4.63 -15.94 -11.56
N TYR A 143 3.41 -15.80 -12.10
CA TYR A 143 3.05 -16.31 -13.42
C TYR A 143 3.93 -15.71 -14.53
N ILE A 144 4.16 -14.39 -14.50
CA ILE A 144 5.05 -13.69 -15.46
C ILE A 144 6.46 -14.28 -15.39
N PHE A 145 7.01 -14.43 -14.17
CA PHE A 145 8.35 -14.97 -13.97
C PHE A 145 8.48 -16.42 -14.44
N TRP A 146 7.48 -17.26 -14.13
CA TRP A 146 7.44 -18.66 -14.57
C TRP A 146 7.42 -18.77 -16.10
N LYS A 147 6.57 -17.99 -16.77
CA LYS A 147 6.54 -17.95 -18.24
C LYS A 147 7.86 -17.46 -18.84
N LEU A 148 8.46 -16.42 -18.27
CA LEU A 148 9.77 -15.93 -18.70
C LEU A 148 10.87 -17.00 -18.57
N LYS A 149 10.89 -17.75 -17.47
CA LYS A 149 11.81 -18.87 -17.27
C LYS A 149 11.66 -19.93 -18.37
N ASN A 150 10.41 -20.27 -18.72
CA ASN A 150 10.14 -21.24 -19.78
C ASN A 150 10.56 -20.75 -21.16
N ILE A 151 10.38 -19.46 -21.47
CA ILE A 151 10.83 -18.87 -22.75
C ILE A 151 12.36 -18.84 -22.82
N ARG A 152 13.04 -18.49 -21.72
CA ARG A 152 14.51 -18.49 -21.64
C ARG A 152 15.10 -19.88 -21.90
N ASN A 153 14.49 -20.93 -21.37
CA ASN A 153 14.95 -22.31 -21.62
C ASN A 153 14.91 -22.69 -23.11
N ARG A 154 14.17 -21.94 -23.94
CA ARG A 154 14.12 -22.07 -25.40
C ARG A 154 15.12 -21.16 -26.13
N HIS A 155 16.07 -20.53 -25.41
CA HIS A 155 17.10 -19.61 -25.92
C HIS A 155 16.61 -18.33 -26.63
N LEU A 156 15.36 -17.94 -26.45
CA LEU A 156 14.76 -16.77 -27.12
C LEU A 156 15.01 -15.41 -26.43
N VAL A 157 15.69 -15.38 -25.27
CA VAL A 157 15.86 -14.16 -24.45
C VAL A 157 17.30 -14.02 -23.98
N SER A 158 17.85 -12.80 -24.05
CA SER A 158 19.19 -12.49 -23.58
C SER A 158 19.35 -12.67 -22.05
N LYS A 159 20.56 -13.00 -21.61
CA LYS A 159 20.90 -13.20 -20.18
C LYS A 159 20.64 -11.94 -19.34
N GLU A 160 20.86 -10.76 -19.93
CA GLU A 160 20.69 -9.46 -19.27
C GLU A 160 19.21 -9.13 -19.01
N SER A 161 18.36 -9.24 -20.04
CA SER A 161 16.90 -9.08 -19.94
C SER A 161 16.27 -10.01 -18.89
N PHE A 162 16.77 -11.25 -18.83
CA PHE A 162 16.31 -12.20 -17.81
C PHE A 162 16.74 -11.79 -16.39
N ASN A 163 17.97 -11.34 -16.21
CA ASN A 163 18.44 -10.89 -14.89
C ASN A 163 17.65 -9.67 -14.42
N GLU A 164 17.40 -8.69 -15.29
CA GLU A 164 16.53 -7.55 -14.98
C GLU A 164 15.13 -8.02 -14.54
N SER A 165 14.53 -8.94 -15.30
CA SER A 165 13.22 -9.51 -14.97
C SER A 165 13.20 -10.29 -13.66
N LYS A 166 14.30 -10.97 -13.31
CA LYS A 166 14.48 -11.66 -12.03
C LYS A 166 14.54 -10.66 -10.88
N HIS A 167 15.31 -9.57 -11.03
CA HIS A 167 15.37 -8.52 -10.01
C HIS A 167 14.01 -7.84 -9.81
N LEU A 168 13.29 -7.53 -10.90
CA LEU A 168 11.93 -7.01 -10.83
C LEU A 168 10.97 -8.00 -10.15
N PHE A 169 11.09 -9.30 -10.42
CA PHE A 169 10.28 -10.32 -9.74
C PHE A 169 10.52 -10.32 -8.22
N ILE A 170 11.79 -10.29 -7.79
CA ILE A 170 12.16 -10.26 -6.36
C ILE A 170 11.60 -8.99 -5.70
N SER A 171 11.81 -7.82 -6.33
CA SER A 171 11.28 -6.53 -5.89
C SER A 171 9.79 -6.58 -5.60
N ILE A 172 9.01 -6.95 -6.61
CA ILE A 172 7.56 -6.95 -6.54
C ILE A 172 7.07 -8.00 -5.54
N THR A 173 7.78 -9.12 -5.41
CA THR A 173 7.46 -10.15 -4.42
C THR A 173 7.62 -9.61 -3.00
N ILE A 174 8.75 -8.95 -2.70
CA ILE A 174 8.96 -8.31 -1.40
C ILE A 174 7.85 -7.28 -1.15
N GLN A 175 7.56 -6.43 -2.13
CA GLN A 175 6.56 -5.37 -2.03
C GLN A 175 5.11 -5.87 -1.93
N SER A 176 4.81 -7.08 -2.40
CA SER A 176 3.46 -7.64 -2.33
C SER A 176 3.26 -8.50 -1.08
N ILE A 177 4.26 -9.32 -0.72
CA ILE A 177 4.17 -10.27 0.40
C ILE A 177 4.45 -9.58 1.74
N PHE A 178 5.48 -8.74 1.82
CA PHE A 178 5.93 -8.21 3.10
C PHE A 178 4.87 -7.31 3.77
N PRO A 179 4.25 -6.33 3.05
CA PRO A 179 3.17 -5.55 3.63
C PRO A 179 1.98 -6.41 4.01
N PHE A 180 1.65 -7.43 3.20
CA PHE A 180 0.58 -8.37 3.48
C PHE A 180 0.82 -9.13 4.80
N ILE A 181 2.01 -9.71 5.00
CA ILE A 181 2.37 -10.41 6.25
C ILE A 181 2.26 -9.47 7.45
N CYS A 182 2.75 -8.23 7.32
CA CYS A 182 2.68 -7.24 8.40
C CYS A 182 1.27 -6.68 8.64
N GLN A 183 0.38 -6.76 7.66
CA GLN A 183 -1.02 -6.34 7.75
C GLN A 183 -1.92 -7.42 8.36
N VAL A 184 -1.60 -8.71 8.19
CA VAL A 184 -2.38 -9.83 8.75
C VAL A 184 -2.64 -9.68 10.26
N PRO A 185 -1.66 -9.35 11.12
CA PRO A 185 -1.92 -9.09 12.54
C PRO A 185 -2.99 -8.02 12.79
N THR A 186 -3.02 -6.97 11.96
CA THR A 186 -4.00 -5.88 12.05
C THR A 186 -5.39 -6.34 11.64
N VAL A 187 -5.50 -7.13 10.57
CA VAL A 187 -6.76 -7.71 10.15
C VAL A 187 -7.32 -8.66 11.21
N ILE A 188 -6.48 -9.55 11.76
CA ILE A 188 -6.87 -10.47 12.84
C ILE A 188 -7.32 -9.69 14.08
N ALA A 189 -6.60 -8.64 14.45
CA ALA A 189 -6.97 -7.77 15.57
C ALA A 189 -8.32 -7.07 15.36
N LEU A 190 -8.58 -6.57 14.15
CA LEU A 190 -9.86 -5.95 13.78
C LEU A 190 -11.01 -6.97 13.83
N LEU A 191 -10.78 -8.20 13.35
CA LEU A 191 -11.75 -9.29 13.46
C LEU A 191 -12.03 -9.64 14.92
N TYR A 192 -10.98 -9.81 15.74
CA TYR A 192 -11.11 -10.04 17.17
C TYR A 192 -11.93 -8.92 17.85
N TYR A 193 -11.62 -7.66 17.56
CA TYR A 193 -12.37 -6.52 18.08
C TYR A 193 -13.84 -6.55 17.64
N SER A 194 -14.14 -6.94 16.40
CA SER A 194 -15.52 -7.07 15.91
C SER A 194 -16.33 -8.10 16.71
N PHE A 195 -15.71 -9.22 17.12
CA PHE A 195 -16.38 -10.26 17.90
C PHE A 195 -16.50 -9.91 19.39
N TYR A 196 -15.44 -9.39 20.01
CA TYR A 196 -15.35 -9.24 21.46
C TYR A 196 -15.56 -7.82 21.97
N GLN A 197 -15.66 -6.82 21.07
CA GLN A 197 -15.85 -5.39 21.36
C GLN A 197 -14.81 -4.78 22.32
N THR A 198 -13.73 -5.51 22.58
CA THR A 198 -12.67 -5.18 23.53
C THR A 198 -11.34 -5.64 22.94
N MET A 199 -10.27 -4.92 23.24
CA MET A 199 -8.92 -5.31 22.85
C MET A 199 -7.93 -4.77 23.89
N PRO A 200 -7.01 -5.59 24.43
CA PRO A 200 -6.01 -5.12 25.38
C PRO A 200 -5.12 -4.05 24.74
N LEU A 201 -4.81 -2.97 25.49
CA LEU A 201 -3.98 -1.86 25.01
C LEU A 201 -2.61 -2.33 24.49
N GLY A 202 -1.97 -3.27 25.20
CA GLY A 202 -0.66 -3.81 24.80
C GLY A 202 -0.71 -4.56 23.46
N LEU A 203 -1.76 -5.36 23.24
CA LEU A 203 -1.96 -6.06 21.95
C LEU A 203 -2.16 -5.07 20.81
N ASN A 204 -2.91 -3.99 21.05
CA ASN A 204 -3.17 -2.95 20.07
C ASN A 204 -1.88 -2.21 19.66
N ILE A 205 -1.05 -1.82 20.64
CA ILE A 205 0.25 -1.19 20.37
C ILE A 205 1.16 -2.12 19.56
N LEU A 206 1.22 -3.40 19.93
CA LEU A 206 2.06 -4.39 19.23
C LEU A 206 1.62 -4.56 17.77
N VAL A 207 0.31 -4.70 17.53
CA VAL A 207 -0.25 -4.88 16.19
C VAL A 207 0.03 -3.66 15.31
N GLN A 208 -0.14 -2.46 15.85
CA GLN A 208 0.17 -1.22 15.14
C GLN A 208 1.66 -1.10 14.83
N PHE A 209 2.52 -1.39 15.82
CA PHE A 209 3.96 -1.39 15.60
C PHE A 209 4.34 -2.37 14.49
N LEU A 210 3.82 -3.60 14.51
CA LEU A 210 4.06 -4.58 13.45
C LEU A 210 3.58 -4.10 12.08
N HIS A 211 2.42 -3.45 12.01
CA HIS A 211 1.89 -2.91 10.77
C HIS A 211 2.78 -1.82 10.20
N TYR A 212 3.04 -0.77 10.98
CA TYR A 212 3.77 0.41 10.51
C TYR A 212 5.27 0.15 10.35
N ALA A 213 5.90 -0.57 11.29
CA ALA A 213 7.30 -0.98 11.14
C ALA A 213 7.44 -1.94 9.95
N GLY A 214 6.47 -2.81 9.74
CA GLY A 214 6.41 -3.69 8.58
C GLY A 214 6.40 -2.94 7.25
N GLN A 215 5.56 -1.93 7.13
CA GLN A 215 5.53 -1.05 5.95
C GLN A 215 6.88 -0.34 5.75
N GLY A 216 7.47 0.21 6.82
CA GLY A 216 8.78 0.85 6.76
C GLY A 216 9.91 -0.11 6.33
N ILE A 217 9.94 -1.32 6.89
CA ILE A 217 10.93 -2.35 6.56
C ILE A 217 10.73 -2.86 5.13
N CYS A 218 9.50 -3.01 4.65
CA CYS A 218 9.23 -3.39 3.26
C CYS A 218 9.91 -2.43 2.27
N ILE A 219 9.79 -1.14 2.54
CA ILE A 219 10.34 -0.10 1.69
C ILE A 219 11.87 -0.13 1.80
N PHE A 220 12.42 -0.19 3.01
CA PHE A 220 13.86 -0.32 3.23
C PHE A 220 14.47 -1.54 2.52
N LEU A 221 13.85 -2.71 2.63
CA LEU A 221 14.27 -3.94 1.95
C LEU A 221 14.19 -3.78 0.43
N SER A 222 13.14 -3.13 -0.08
CA SER A 222 13.05 -2.80 -1.51
C SER A 222 14.23 -1.92 -1.95
N LEU A 223 14.62 -0.93 -1.15
CA LEU A 223 15.76 -0.06 -1.48
C LEU A 223 17.10 -0.80 -1.47
N ILE A 224 17.32 -1.70 -0.52
CA ILE A 224 18.58 -2.43 -0.36
C ILE A 224 18.71 -3.56 -1.37
N THR A 225 17.66 -4.37 -1.55
CA THR A 225 17.71 -5.57 -2.38
C THR A 225 17.75 -5.24 -3.87
N ILE A 226 17.29 -4.06 -4.27
CA ILE A 226 17.16 -3.70 -5.68
C ILE A 226 18.16 -2.61 -6.04
N ASN A 227 19.37 -3.02 -6.47
CA ASN A 227 20.36 -2.10 -7.03
C ASN A 227 19.75 -1.17 -8.09
N HIS A 228 18.85 -1.68 -8.94
CA HIS A 228 18.20 -0.89 -9.97
C HIS A 228 17.20 0.15 -9.43
N PHE A 229 16.53 -0.12 -8.30
CA PHE A 229 15.63 0.82 -7.64
C PHE A 229 16.44 1.90 -6.93
N ARG A 230 17.57 1.52 -6.31
CA ARG A 230 18.56 2.45 -5.78
C ARG A 230 19.12 3.37 -6.87
N GLU A 231 19.52 2.82 -8.02
CA GLU A 231 20.01 3.63 -9.15
C GLU A 231 18.90 4.49 -9.77
N MET A 232 17.66 4.00 -9.83
CA MET A 232 16.50 4.81 -10.24
C MET A 232 16.25 5.97 -9.26
N MET A 233 16.29 5.73 -7.95
CA MET A 233 16.15 6.81 -6.95
C MET A 233 17.32 7.79 -6.99
N LYS A 234 18.57 7.31 -7.14
CA LYS A 234 19.74 8.18 -7.30
C LYS A 234 19.59 9.08 -8.52
N ARG A 235 19.17 8.52 -9.66
CA ARG A 235 18.88 9.32 -10.86
C ARG A 235 17.74 10.31 -10.61
N ASP A 236 16.67 9.89 -9.93
CA ASP A 236 15.52 10.75 -9.63
C ASP A 236 15.90 11.91 -8.67
N MET A 237 16.80 11.71 -7.70
CA MET A 237 17.30 12.77 -6.81
C MET A 237 18.36 13.67 -7.45
N LEU A 238 19.26 13.11 -8.27
CA LEU A 238 20.39 13.85 -8.86
C LEU A 238 20.03 14.58 -10.16
N CYS A 239 19.15 14.03 -11.01
CA CYS A 239 18.78 14.68 -12.28
C CYS A 239 17.88 15.91 -12.13
N LYS A 240 17.30 16.16 -10.95
CA LYS A 240 16.62 17.44 -10.66
C LYS A 240 17.57 18.52 -10.15
N TRP A 241 18.79 18.16 -9.73
CA TRP A 241 19.75 19.12 -9.20
C TRP A 241 20.72 19.65 -10.27
N THR A 242 20.83 18.98 -11.42
CA THR A 242 21.68 19.39 -12.56
C THR A 242 20.92 20.00 -13.73
N ARG A 243 19.65 20.37 -13.53
CA ARG A 243 18.91 21.27 -14.43
C ARG A 243 18.55 22.55 -13.68
N ASN A 244 19.58 23.34 -13.40
CA ASN A 244 19.53 24.79 -13.25
C ASN A 244 20.89 25.33 -13.71
#